data_AF-A0A925E0E5-F1
#
_entry.id   AF-A0A925E0E5-F1
#
_cell.length_a   1.000
_cell.length_b   1.000
_cell.length_c   1.000
_cell.angle_alpha   90.00
_cell.angle_beta   90.00
_cell.angle_gamma   90.00
#
_symmetry.space_group_name_H-M   'P 1'
#
loop_
_entity.id
_entity.type
_entity.pdbx_description
1 polymer ?
#
loop_
_entity_poly.entity_id
_entity_poly.type
_entity_poly.pdbx_seq_one_letter_code
_entity_poly.pdbx_strand_id
1 'polypeptide(L)'
;MNNKLFRSLTAVALGAVFFVSCKKNTTDLVATVPVPIPVPTPVVNTNIVKDSSLFFARDIYLWNTQLADSMNARAYADPAAIMLGIRPYSKEPGFNGPVDRWSFAMKKVDWDKQAAGMSRLADASISAGDFGLTVFFKSEGDLRVRLVEPNSPAGQAGIKRGWRITALNGNSNMITGNSDFIIDNIYKSTSTSFSFTKPDNSSARI
;
A
#
# COMPACT_ATOMS: atom_id res chain seq x y z
N MET A 1 5.14 -62.76 44.19
CA MET A 1 5.22 -62.09 45.51
C MET A 1 4.87 -60.63 45.28
N ASN A 2 3.62 -60.18 45.51
CA ASN A 2 3.00 -59.87 46.82
C ASN A 2 3.90 -58.92 47.63
N ASN A 3 3.52 -57.71 48.05
CA ASN A 3 2.25 -57.26 48.64
C ASN A 3 2.17 -55.71 48.59
N LYS A 4 1.07 -55.11 48.11
CA LYS A 4 -0.15 -54.69 48.84
C LYS A 4 -0.02 -53.34 49.58
N LEU A 5 -0.77 -52.35 49.09
CA LEU A 5 -1.94 -51.71 49.74
C LEU A 5 -1.60 -50.73 50.88
N PHE A 6 -1.93 -49.45 50.65
CA PHE A 6 -3.00 -48.85 51.45
C PHE A 6 -3.81 -47.86 50.60
N ARG A 7 -5.14 -48.03 50.67
CA ARG A 7 -6.18 -47.27 49.98
C ARG A 7 -6.71 -46.18 50.91
N SER A 8 -7.22 -45.11 50.30
CA SER A 8 -8.55 -44.49 50.55
C SER A 8 -8.44 -42.96 50.56
N LEU A 9 -8.98 -42.27 49.55
CA LEU A 9 -10.40 -41.95 49.33
C LEU A 9 -10.72 -40.57 49.95
N THR A 10 -10.67 -39.49 49.15
CA THR A 10 -11.45 -38.28 49.46
C THR A 10 -11.85 -37.56 48.18
N ALA A 11 -13.13 -37.75 47.86
CA ALA A 11 -14.10 -36.86 47.23
C ALA A 11 -13.67 -35.93 46.07
N VAL A 12 -14.19 -36.26 44.90
CA VAL A 12 -14.50 -35.37 43.79
C VAL A 12 -15.37 -34.21 44.26
N ALA A 13 -14.96 -32.97 44.00
CA ALA A 13 -15.82 -31.81 44.01
C ALA A 13 -15.68 -31.05 42.68
N LEU A 14 -16.78 -31.14 41.93
CA LEU A 14 -17.12 -30.50 40.67
C LEU A 14 -16.87 -28.98 40.71
N GLY A 15 -16.04 -28.47 39.81
CA GLY A 15 -15.86 -27.03 39.57
C GLY A 15 -16.13 -26.69 38.11
N ALA A 16 -17.40 -26.73 37.71
CA ALA A 16 -17.84 -26.34 36.38
C ALA A 16 -17.66 -24.83 36.19
N VAL A 17 -16.72 -24.43 35.35
CA VAL A 17 -16.58 -23.05 34.86
C VAL A 17 -17.78 -22.77 33.95
N PHE A 18 -18.72 -21.98 34.43
CA PHE A 18 -19.85 -21.50 33.64
C PHE A 18 -19.34 -20.54 32.56
N PHE A 19 -19.32 -21.00 31.31
CA PHE A 19 -19.32 -20.11 30.15
C PHE A 19 -20.68 -19.42 30.08
N VAL A 20 -20.77 -18.18 30.55
CA VAL A 20 -21.90 -17.30 30.26
C VAL A 20 -21.78 -16.86 28.81
N SER A 21 -22.30 -17.69 27.90
CA SER A 21 -22.61 -17.28 26.54
C SER A 21 -23.97 -16.59 26.56
N CYS A 22 -24.02 -15.31 26.20
CA CYS A 22 -25.27 -14.61 25.94
C CYS A 22 -26.00 -15.33 24.79
N LYS A 23 -27.02 -16.14 25.12
CA LYS A 23 -28.02 -16.54 24.14
C LYS A 23 -28.75 -15.28 23.68
N LYS A 24 -28.47 -14.83 22.47
CA LYS A 24 -29.32 -13.86 21.78
C LYS A 24 -30.63 -14.58 21.47
N ASN A 25 -31.70 -14.22 22.16
CA ASN A 25 -33.04 -14.71 21.85
C ASN A 25 -33.43 -14.22 20.46
N THR A 26 -33.61 -15.14 19.53
CA THR A 26 -34.12 -14.87 18.18
C THR A 26 -35.61 -15.17 18.13
N THR A 27 -36.40 -14.31 18.74
CA THR A 27 -37.83 -14.24 18.49
C THR A 27 -38.19 -12.77 18.34
N ASP A 28 -38.71 -12.45 17.17
CA ASP A 28 -39.29 -11.17 16.76
C ASP A 28 -38.32 -10.02 16.48
N LEU A 29 -37.67 -10.08 15.31
CA LEU A 29 -37.27 -8.88 14.55
C LEU A 29 -37.56 -9.10 13.06
N VAL A 30 -38.77 -8.81 12.63
CA VAL A 30 -38.95 -8.22 11.30
C VAL A 30 -38.41 -6.80 11.41
N ALA A 31 -37.10 -6.64 11.20
CA ALA A 31 -36.43 -5.36 11.15
C ALA A 31 -36.13 -5.04 9.69
N THR A 32 -36.70 -3.94 9.22
CA THR A 32 -36.43 -3.30 7.94
C THR A 32 -34.93 -3.22 7.67
N VAL A 33 -34.54 -3.45 6.42
CA VAL A 33 -33.15 -3.29 5.95
C VAL A 33 -32.65 -1.90 6.39
N PRO A 34 -31.67 -1.79 7.29
CA PRO A 34 -31.15 -0.49 7.67
C PRO A 34 -30.40 0.07 6.46
N VAL A 35 -30.85 1.24 6.00
CA VAL A 35 -30.06 2.08 5.09
C VAL A 35 -28.67 2.26 5.72
N PRO A 36 -27.56 2.02 4.99
CA PRO A 36 -26.24 2.24 5.55
C PRO A 36 -26.10 3.73 5.92
N ILE A 37 -26.02 4.00 7.23
CA ILE A 37 -25.63 5.31 7.73
C ILE A 37 -24.21 5.54 7.23
N PRO A 38 -23.90 6.64 6.51
CA PRO A 38 -22.53 6.95 6.16
C PRO A 38 -21.72 7.07 7.46
N VAL A 39 -20.75 6.18 7.63
CA VAL A 39 -19.78 6.28 8.72
C VAL A 39 -19.11 7.65 8.58
N PRO A 40 -19.21 8.55 9.58
CA PRO A 40 -18.54 9.84 9.48
C PRO A 40 -17.05 9.56 9.29
N THR A 41 -16.49 10.09 8.20
CA THR A 41 -15.06 9.99 7.96
C THR A 41 -14.36 10.62 9.16
N PRO A 42 -13.48 9.90 9.88
CA PRO A 42 -12.81 10.47 11.02
C PRO A 42 -12.06 11.72 10.55
N VAL A 43 -12.40 12.87 11.13
CA VAL A 43 -11.67 14.11 10.88
C VAL A 43 -10.30 13.95 11.51
N VAL A 44 -9.33 13.56 10.70
CA VAL A 44 -7.95 13.44 11.15
C VAL A 44 -7.43 14.85 11.38
N ASN A 45 -7.16 15.19 12.64
CA ASN A 45 -6.51 16.43 12.97
C ASN A 45 -5.06 16.37 12.45
N THR A 46 -4.79 17.10 11.36
CA THR A 46 -3.49 17.11 10.68
C THR A 46 -2.36 17.58 11.59
N ASN A 47 -2.64 18.42 12.59
CA ASN A 47 -1.63 18.82 13.57
C ASN A 47 -1.23 17.65 14.47
N ILE A 48 -2.16 16.78 14.88
CA ILE A 48 -1.82 15.59 15.67
C ILE A 48 -0.90 14.66 14.86
N VAL A 49 -1.17 14.47 13.56
CA VAL A 49 -0.31 13.63 12.70
C VAL A 49 1.10 14.22 12.58
N LYS A 50 1.22 15.54 12.42
CA LYS A 50 2.51 16.24 12.38
C LYS A 50 3.25 16.12 13.71
N ASP A 51 2.56 16.37 14.83
CA ASP A 51 3.12 16.29 16.18
C ASP A 51 3.64 14.85 16.45
N SER A 52 2.86 13.81 16.10
CA SER A 52 3.28 12.42 16.20
C SER A 52 4.49 12.09 15.31
N SER A 53 4.56 12.67 14.11
CA SER A 53 5.68 12.42 13.19
C SER A 53 7.01 12.94 13.74
N LEU A 54 7.00 14.14 14.35
CA LEU A 54 8.18 14.68 15.03
C LEU A 54 8.48 13.92 16.33
N PHE A 55 7.46 13.48 17.06
CA PHE A 55 7.64 12.63 18.24
C PHE A 55 8.40 11.34 17.91
N PHE A 56 7.96 10.61 16.87
CA PHE A 56 8.69 9.41 16.43
C PHE A 56 10.09 9.74 15.92
N ALA A 57 10.31 10.87 15.25
CA ALA A 57 11.65 11.28 14.86
C ALA A 57 12.56 11.51 16.08
N ARG A 58 12.04 12.05 17.18
CA ARG A 58 12.80 12.21 18.43
C ARG A 58 13.06 10.89 19.16
N ASP A 59 12.30 9.84 18.87
CA ASP A 59 12.43 8.54 19.51
C ASP A 59 13.32 7.58 18.72
N ILE A 60 13.04 7.39 17.42
CA ILE A 60 13.62 6.28 16.62
C ILE A 60 14.50 6.72 15.45
N TYR A 61 14.62 8.02 15.16
CA TYR A 61 15.53 8.48 14.12
C TYR A 61 16.98 8.21 14.52
N LEU A 62 17.82 7.80 13.56
CA LEU A 62 19.22 7.46 13.84
C LEU A 62 20.00 8.62 14.50
N TRP A 63 19.73 9.86 14.10
CA TRP A 63 20.33 11.08 14.66
C TRP A 63 19.38 11.84 15.57
N ASN A 64 18.47 11.14 16.27
CA ASN A 64 17.46 11.74 17.14
C ASN A 64 18.02 12.74 18.17
N THR A 65 19.20 12.45 18.75
CA THR A 65 19.88 13.30 19.75
C THR A 65 20.43 14.60 19.17
N GLN A 66 20.52 14.71 17.85
CA GLN A 66 21.04 15.90 17.17
C GLN A 66 19.91 16.84 16.72
N LEU A 67 18.64 16.43 16.82
CA LEU A 67 17.49 17.26 16.46
C LEU A 67 17.39 18.47 17.38
N ALA A 68 17.09 19.65 16.82
CA ALA A 68 16.90 20.84 17.65
C ALA A 68 15.63 20.72 18.51
N ASP A 69 15.76 21.06 19.80
CA ASP A 69 14.63 21.11 20.74
C ASP A 69 13.55 22.11 20.29
N SER A 70 13.95 23.17 19.59
CA SER A 70 13.08 24.21 19.05
C SER A 70 12.27 23.79 17.82
N MET A 71 12.49 22.60 17.25
CA MET A 71 11.70 22.14 16.11
C MET A 71 10.21 22.06 16.46
N ASN A 72 9.38 22.73 15.66
CA ASN A 72 7.93 22.72 15.79
C ASN A 72 7.30 22.01 14.59
N ALA A 73 6.70 20.84 14.82
CA ALA A 73 6.05 20.04 13.79
C ALA A 73 4.95 20.81 13.03
N ARG A 74 4.27 21.75 13.70
CA ARG A 74 3.14 22.49 13.12
C ARG A 74 3.56 23.50 12.07
N ALA A 75 4.83 23.93 12.07
CA ALA A 75 5.40 24.83 11.06
C ALA A 75 5.59 24.15 9.70
N TYR A 76 5.54 22.81 9.64
CA TYR A 76 5.67 22.06 8.40
C TYR A 76 4.30 21.81 7.75
N ALA A 77 4.30 21.70 6.42
CA ALA A 77 3.09 21.46 5.64
C ALA A 77 2.45 20.09 5.96
N ASP A 78 3.27 19.04 6.03
CA ASP A 78 2.86 17.65 6.24
C ASP A 78 4.00 16.81 6.87
N PRO A 79 3.76 15.53 7.22
CA PRO A 79 4.80 14.63 7.73
C PRO A 79 6.01 14.43 6.81
N ALA A 80 5.84 14.46 5.48
CA ALA A 80 6.94 14.30 4.54
C ALA A 80 7.89 15.49 4.62
N ALA A 81 7.34 16.71 4.74
CA ALA A 81 8.12 17.92 4.97
C ALA A 81 8.89 17.89 6.30
N ILE A 82 8.32 17.29 7.36
CA ILE A 82 9.03 17.08 8.63
C ILE A 82 10.22 16.14 8.41
N MET A 83 10.03 15.03 7.70
CA MET A 83 11.11 14.08 7.40
C MET A 83 12.24 14.71 6.57
N LEU A 84 11.93 15.65 5.67
CA LEU A 84 12.94 16.46 4.99
C LEU A 84 13.62 17.46 5.94
N GLY A 85 12.85 18.09 6.85
CA GLY A 85 13.33 19.07 7.81
C GLY A 85 14.26 18.51 8.90
N ILE A 86 14.17 17.21 9.21
CA ILE A 86 15.10 16.55 10.15
C ILE A 86 16.44 16.18 9.50
N ARG A 87 16.48 15.97 8.17
CA ARG A 87 17.71 15.50 7.49
C ARG A 87 18.93 16.38 7.73
N PRO A 88 18.84 17.73 7.78
CA PRO A 88 19.99 18.60 8.06
C PRO A 88 20.70 18.34 9.39
N TYR A 89 20.06 17.64 10.34
CA TYR A 89 20.65 17.30 11.64
C TYR A 89 21.46 15.99 11.63
N SER A 90 21.54 15.29 10.50
CA SER A 90 22.31 14.04 10.37
C SER A 90 23.81 14.29 10.22
N LYS A 91 24.49 14.73 11.29
CA LYS A 91 25.94 14.97 11.24
C LYS A 91 26.70 13.72 11.66
N GLU A 92 27.68 13.36 10.85
CA GLU A 92 28.58 12.23 11.09
C GLU A 92 30.04 12.67 10.96
N PRO A 93 30.95 12.13 11.79
CA PRO A 93 32.39 12.38 11.65
C PRO A 93 32.91 12.01 10.26
N GLY A 94 33.75 12.87 9.68
CA GLY A 94 34.32 12.66 8.34
C GLY A 94 33.44 13.14 7.19
N PHE A 95 32.24 13.68 7.46
CA PHE A 95 31.38 14.27 6.45
C PHE A 95 31.26 15.78 6.63
N ASN A 96 31.33 16.53 5.53
CA ASN A 96 31.26 17.99 5.52
C ASN A 96 29.82 18.54 5.55
N GLY A 97 28.82 17.68 5.71
CA GLY A 97 27.42 18.05 5.68
C GLY A 97 26.49 16.92 6.10
N PRO A 98 25.17 17.15 6.05
CA PRO A 98 24.19 16.16 6.46
C PRO A 98 24.25 14.91 5.58
N VAL A 99 24.20 13.72 6.20
CA VAL A 99 24.34 12.44 5.51
C VAL A 99 23.01 11.76 5.17
N ASP A 100 21.91 12.15 5.80
CA ASP A 100 20.60 11.54 5.60
C ASP A 100 20.02 11.88 4.21
N ARG A 101 19.87 10.85 3.39
CA ARG A 101 19.18 10.91 2.09
C ARG A 101 17.89 10.08 2.05
N TRP A 102 17.53 9.42 3.15
CA TRP A 102 16.57 8.32 3.16
C TRP A 102 15.38 8.51 4.09
N SER A 103 15.41 9.41 5.08
CA SER A 103 14.24 9.68 5.92
C SER A 103 13.08 10.24 5.10
N PHE A 104 12.01 9.48 4.91
CA PHE A 104 10.80 9.91 4.23
C PHE A 104 9.57 9.54 5.05
N ALA A 105 8.47 10.22 4.77
CA ALA A 105 7.15 9.78 5.21
C ALA A 105 6.24 9.73 3.98
N MET A 106 5.32 8.77 3.98
CA MET A 106 4.29 8.67 2.95
C MET A 106 3.00 8.15 3.58
N LYS A 107 1.87 8.42 2.92
CA LYS A 107 0.60 7.89 3.37
C LYS A 107 0.59 6.37 3.19
N LYS A 108 -0.09 5.67 4.11
CA LYS A 108 -0.25 4.21 4.00
C LYS A 108 -0.85 3.79 2.66
N VAL A 109 -1.87 4.51 2.17
CA VAL A 109 -2.50 4.21 0.88
C VAL A 109 -1.54 4.31 -0.32
N ASP A 110 -0.55 5.19 -0.22
CA ASP A 110 0.46 5.39 -1.27
C ASP A 110 1.55 4.31 -1.14
N TRP A 111 1.98 4.01 0.08
CA TRP A 111 2.87 2.87 0.36
C TRP A 111 2.28 1.56 -0.14
N ASP A 112 1.00 1.28 0.16
CA ASP A 112 0.33 0.05 -0.24
C ASP A 112 0.32 -0.11 -1.77
N LYS A 113 0.11 0.97 -2.53
CA LYS A 113 0.17 0.97 -4.00
C LYS A 113 1.58 0.69 -4.52
N GLN A 114 2.58 1.35 -3.94
CA GLN A 114 3.99 1.16 -4.32
C GLN A 114 4.45 -0.27 -3.99
N ALA A 115 4.09 -0.78 -2.82
CA ALA A 115 4.37 -2.14 -2.37
C ALA A 115 3.61 -3.20 -3.19
N ALA A 116 2.45 -2.83 -3.74
CA ALA A 116 1.70 -3.65 -4.69
C ALA A 116 2.35 -3.67 -6.10
N GLY A 117 3.40 -2.88 -6.34
CA GLY A 117 4.20 -2.92 -7.55
C GLY A 117 3.92 -1.80 -8.56
N MET A 118 3.14 -0.78 -8.19
CA MET A 118 3.10 0.45 -8.99
C MET A 118 4.44 1.17 -8.90
N SER A 119 5.09 1.51 -10.01
CA SER A 119 6.39 2.21 -9.99
C SER A 119 6.26 3.73 -9.85
N ARG A 120 5.07 4.26 -10.08
CA ARG A 120 4.74 5.67 -10.02
C ARG A 120 3.36 5.89 -9.43
N LEU A 121 3.27 6.80 -8.47
CA LEU A 121 2.02 7.22 -7.85
C LEU A 121 1.62 8.59 -8.38
N ALA A 122 0.31 8.87 -8.36
CA ALA A 122 -0.18 10.22 -8.59
C ALA A 122 0.16 11.08 -7.35
N ASP A 123 0.79 12.23 -7.57
CA ASP A 123 1.05 13.24 -6.54
C ASP A 123 0.85 14.66 -7.10
N ALA A 124 1.09 15.70 -6.29
CA ALA A 124 0.90 17.08 -6.71
C ALA A 124 1.76 17.52 -7.91
N SER A 125 2.90 16.86 -8.15
CA SER A 125 3.80 17.03 -9.28
C SER A 125 3.60 15.99 -10.40
N ILE A 126 2.78 14.97 -10.16
CA ILE A 126 2.56 13.81 -11.03
C ILE A 126 1.04 13.58 -11.16
N SER A 127 0.45 14.02 -12.27
CA SER A 127 -1.01 13.97 -12.46
C SER A 127 -1.62 12.56 -12.41
N ALA A 128 -0.84 11.50 -12.66
CA ALA A 128 -1.31 10.12 -12.71
C ALA A 128 -0.20 9.10 -12.46
N GLY A 129 -0.56 7.98 -11.82
CA GLY A 129 0.34 6.85 -11.58
C GLY A 129 0.43 5.89 -12.77
N ASP A 130 0.94 4.67 -12.51
CA ASP A 130 0.97 3.56 -13.49
C ASP A 130 0.08 2.38 -13.06
N PHE A 131 0.15 1.28 -13.82
CA PHE A 131 -0.63 0.07 -13.56
C PHE A 131 0.18 -1.10 -13.00
N GLY A 132 1.47 -0.91 -12.67
CA GLY A 132 2.40 -1.96 -12.25
C GLY A 132 2.69 -3.01 -13.33
N LEU A 133 2.76 -2.56 -14.58
CA LEU A 133 3.26 -3.35 -15.71
C LEU A 133 4.37 -2.59 -16.43
N THR A 134 5.26 -3.32 -17.11
CA THR A 134 6.26 -2.71 -17.99
C THR A 134 6.19 -3.30 -19.39
N VAL A 135 6.58 -2.52 -20.39
CA VAL A 135 6.55 -2.91 -21.80
C VAL A 135 7.90 -2.79 -22.49
N PHE A 136 8.00 -3.41 -23.66
CA PHE A 136 9.12 -3.26 -24.59
C PHE A 136 8.65 -3.54 -26.02
N PHE A 137 9.35 -2.98 -27.00
CA PHE A 137 9.16 -3.36 -28.41
C PHE A 137 9.99 -4.60 -28.70
N LYS A 138 9.33 -5.69 -29.15
CA LYS A 138 10.02 -6.87 -29.69
C LYS A 138 10.54 -6.61 -31.11
N SER A 139 9.80 -5.80 -31.86
CA SER A 139 10.15 -5.19 -33.14
C SER A 139 9.28 -3.93 -33.31
N GLU A 140 9.54 -3.13 -34.34
CA GLU A 140 8.65 -2.01 -34.71
C GLU A 140 7.21 -2.52 -34.90
N GLY A 141 6.21 -1.83 -34.34
CA GLY A 141 4.81 -2.29 -34.38
C GLY A 141 4.44 -3.41 -33.40
N ASP A 142 5.39 -4.00 -32.66
CA ASP A 142 5.17 -5.16 -31.78
C ASP A 142 5.49 -4.84 -30.30
N LEU A 143 4.57 -4.11 -29.65
CA LEU A 143 4.66 -3.78 -28.23
C LEU A 143 4.20 -4.96 -27.35
N ARG A 144 5.05 -5.36 -26.40
CA ARG A 144 4.84 -6.53 -25.54
C ARG A 144 4.92 -6.16 -24.06
N VAL A 145 4.13 -6.85 -23.25
CA VAL A 145 4.25 -6.82 -21.80
C VAL A 145 5.52 -7.58 -21.39
N ARG A 146 6.44 -6.89 -20.71
CA ARG A 146 7.71 -7.43 -20.19
C ARG A 146 7.57 -8.03 -18.80
N LEU A 147 6.84 -7.34 -17.93
CA LEU A 147 6.64 -7.72 -16.53
C LEU A 147 5.27 -7.20 -16.08
N VAL A 148 4.64 -7.92 -15.17
CA VAL A 148 3.44 -7.49 -14.44
C VAL A 148 3.64 -7.85 -12.98
N GLU A 149 3.48 -6.86 -12.10
CA GLU A 149 3.54 -7.09 -10.66
C GLU A 149 2.22 -7.73 -10.20
N PRO A 150 2.23 -8.88 -9.51
CA PRO A 150 1.01 -9.65 -9.23
C PRO A 150 -0.07 -8.88 -8.46
N ASN A 151 0.34 -8.01 -7.53
CA ASN A 151 -0.58 -7.25 -6.67
C ASN A 151 -0.98 -5.89 -7.26
N SER A 152 -0.41 -5.50 -8.41
CA SER A 152 -0.70 -4.23 -9.06
C SER A 152 -2.06 -4.22 -9.76
N PRO A 153 -2.59 -3.05 -10.16
CA PRO A 153 -3.82 -2.97 -10.95
C PRO A 153 -3.81 -3.90 -12.19
N ALA A 154 -2.68 -3.97 -12.91
CA ALA A 154 -2.55 -4.84 -14.06
C ALA A 154 -2.51 -6.34 -13.68
N GLY A 155 -1.84 -6.68 -12.58
CA GLY A 155 -1.78 -8.04 -12.06
C GLY A 155 -3.15 -8.55 -11.61
N GLN A 156 -3.90 -7.71 -10.88
CA GLN A 156 -5.26 -7.98 -10.43
C GLN A 156 -6.25 -8.06 -11.60
N ALA A 157 -6.04 -7.30 -12.67
CA ALA A 157 -6.80 -7.42 -13.91
C ALA A 157 -6.43 -8.66 -14.75
N GLY A 158 -5.43 -9.44 -14.34
CA GLY A 158 -5.05 -10.68 -14.98
C GLY A 158 -4.16 -10.52 -16.22
N ILE A 159 -3.61 -9.33 -16.48
CA ILE A 159 -2.64 -9.10 -17.55
C ILE A 159 -1.39 -9.95 -17.28
N LYS A 160 -0.83 -10.58 -18.32
CA LYS A 160 0.36 -11.44 -18.19
C LYS A 160 1.49 -10.98 -19.10
N ARG A 161 2.71 -11.27 -18.68
CA ARG A 161 3.92 -11.14 -19.50
C ARG A 161 3.76 -11.84 -20.86
N GLY A 162 4.30 -11.23 -21.90
CA GLY A 162 4.32 -11.77 -23.26
C GLY A 162 3.08 -11.42 -24.11
N TRP A 163 1.99 -10.94 -23.49
CA TRP A 163 0.84 -10.44 -24.24
C TRP A 163 1.25 -9.27 -25.12
N ARG A 164 0.78 -9.26 -26.37
CA ARG A 164 0.94 -8.14 -27.29
C ARG A 164 -0.10 -7.10 -26.99
N ILE A 165 0.31 -5.85 -26.82
CA ILE A 165 -0.61 -4.72 -26.75
C ILE A 165 -0.93 -4.33 -28.19
N THR A 166 -2.21 -4.37 -28.54
CA THR A 166 -2.69 -4.05 -29.89
C THR A 166 -3.41 -2.72 -29.97
N ALA A 167 -3.92 -2.21 -28.84
CA ALA A 167 -4.42 -0.85 -28.74
C ALA A 167 -4.40 -0.33 -27.29
N LEU A 168 -4.25 0.98 -27.16
CA LEU A 168 -4.44 1.74 -25.92
C LEU A 168 -5.53 2.78 -26.17
N ASN A 169 -6.60 2.77 -25.37
CA ASN A 169 -7.74 3.68 -25.54
C ASN A 169 -8.30 3.71 -26.98
N GLY A 170 -8.29 2.55 -27.64
CA GLY A 170 -8.75 2.38 -29.03
C GLY A 170 -7.73 2.77 -30.11
N ASN A 171 -6.60 3.40 -29.77
CA ASN A 171 -5.53 3.70 -30.72
C ASN A 171 -4.57 2.50 -30.87
N SER A 172 -4.43 1.99 -32.09
CA SER A 172 -3.60 0.83 -32.44
C SER A 172 -2.19 1.19 -32.94
N ASN A 173 -1.81 2.46 -32.94
CA ASN A 173 -0.51 2.92 -33.44
C ASN A 173 0.62 2.66 -32.42
N MET A 174 0.95 1.38 -32.22
CA MET A 174 1.99 0.91 -31.31
C MET A 174 3.35 0.90 -32.01
N ILE A 175 3.90 2.09 -32.28
CA ILE A 175 5.21 2.28 -32.94
C ILE A 175 6.16 3.08 -32.06
N THR A 176 7.46 2.97 -32.28
CA THR A 176 8.49 3.71 -31.53
C THR A 176 8.35 5.22 -31.72
N GLY A 177 7.97 5.67 -32.91
CA GLY A 177 7.69 7.09 -33.20
C GLY A 177 6.47 7.67 -32.46
N ASN A 178 5.68 6.83 -31.78
CA ASN A 178 4.53 7.22 -30.97
C ASN A 178 4.77 6.90 -29.48
N SER A 179 6.04 6.89 -29.04
CA SER A 179 6.43 6.49 -27.69
C SER A 179 5.81 7.35 -26.60
N ASP A 180 5.63 8.65 -26.82
CA ASP A 180 5.07 9.56 -25.80
C ASP A 180 3.63 9.18 -25.46
N PHE A 181 2.81 8.92 -26.48
CA PHE A 181 1.44 8.42 -26.30
C PHE A 181 1.44 7.09 -25.51
N ILE A 182 2.32 6.16 -25.87
CA ILE A 182 2.42 4.86 -25.18
C ILE A 182 2.84 5.05 -23.72
N ILE A 183 3.85 5.89 -23.46
CA ILE A 183 4.36 6.17 -22.13
C ILE A 183 3.27 6.82 -21.27
N ASP A 184 2.57 7.81 -21.80
CA ASP A 184 1.55 8.53 -21.05
C ASP A 184 0.38 7.60 -20.70
N ASN A 185 -0.05 6.75 -21.65
CA ASN A 185 -1.16 5.83 -21.42
C ASN A 185 -0.80 4.62 -20.54
N ILE A 186 0.48 4.27 -20.36
CA ILE A 186 0.88 3.12 -19.53
C ILE A 186 1.43 3.55 -18.17
N TYR A 187 2.21 4.62 -18.12
CA TYR A 187 2.98 5.02 -16.94
C TYR A 187 2.53 6.35 -16.32
N LYS A 188 1.62 7.08 -16.97
CA LYS A 188 1.11 8.37 -16.49
C LYS A 188 -0.40 8.48 -16.69
N SER A 189 -1.13 7.41 -16.38
CA SER A 189 -2.58 7.35 -16.54
C SER A 189 -3.24 6.71 -15.33
N THR A 190 -4.38 7.25 -14.90
CA THR A 190 -5.24 6.64 -13.88
C THR A 190 -6.20 5.62 -14.46
N SER A 191 -6.42 5.65 -15.79
CA SER A 191 -7.32 4.75 -16.50
C SER A 191 -6.92 4.63 -17.96
N THR A 192 -6.72 3.41 -18.41
CA THR A 192 -6.41 3.09 -19.81
C THR A 192 -7.11 1.80 -20.18
N SER A 193 -7.86 1.79 -21.29
CA SER A 193 -8.36 0.55 -21.87
C SER A 193 -7.26 -0.08 -22.71
N PHE A 194 -6.90 -1.32 -22.39
CA PHE A 194 -5.90 -2.10 -23.10
C PHE A 194 -6.57 -3.15 -23.97
N SER A 195 -6.14 -3.27 -25.22
CA SER A 195 -6.45 -4.41 -26.07
C SER A 195 -5.20 -5.25 -26.28
N PHE A 196 -5.36 -6.57 -26.25
CA PHE A 196 -4.26 -7.51 -26.33
C PHE A 196 -4.50 -8.64 -27.32
N THR A 197 -3.41 -9.20 -27.84
CA THR A 197 -3.33 -10.56 -28.36
C THR A 197 -2.48 -11.41 -27.43
N LYS A 198 -3.04 -12.53 -26.97
CA LYS A 198 -2.36 -13.49 -26.09
C LYS A 198 -1.48 -14.47 -26.89
N PRO A 199 -0.59 -15.23 -26.24
CA PRO A 199 0.25 -16.22 -26.93
C PRO A 199 -0.51 -17.31 -27.69
N ASP A 200 -1.75 -17.61 -27.28
CA ASP A 200 -2.65 -18.55 -27.96
C ASP A 200 -3.45 -17.91 -29.11
N ASN A 201 -3.12 -16.67 -29.49
CA ASN A 201 -3.82 -15.81 -30.46
C ASN A 201 -5.23 -15.38 -30.07
N SER A 202 -5.72 -15.72 -28.87
CA SER A 202 -6.96 -15.15 -28.36
C SER A 202 -6.79 -13.67 -28.04
N SER A 203 -7.91 -12.93 -28.07
CA SER A 203 -7.92 -11.50 -27.75
C SER A 203 -8.38 -11.26 -26.30
N ALA A 204 -7.93 -10.16 -25.71
CA ALA A 204 -8.46 -9.64 -24.47
C ALA A 204 -8.62 -8.12 -24.55
N ARG A 205 -9.67 -7.59 -23.92
CA ARG A 205 -9.83 -6.16 -23.67
C ARG A 205 -10.09 -5.95 -22.20
N ILE A 206 -9.28 -5.10 -21.58
CA ILE A 206 -9.30 -4.77 -20.16
C ILE A 206 -9.40 -3.26 -20.02
#